data_AF-A0A2H9RCZ6-F1
#
_entry.id   AF-A0A2H9RCZ6-F1
#
_cell.length_a   1.000
_cell.length_b   1.000
_cell.length_c   1.000
_cell.angle_alpha   90.00
_cell.angle_beta   90.00
_cell.angle_gamma   90.00
#
_symmetry.space_group_name_H-M   'P 1'
#
loop_
_entity.id
_entity.type
_entity.pdbx_description
1 polymer ?
#
loop_
_entity_poly.entity_id
_entity_poly.type
_entity_poly.pdbx_seq_one_letter_code
_entity_poly.pdbx_strand_id
1 'polypeptide(L)'
;NTANSNRLDGIYLLSSSNNNTLTNNTAILNVRIGIYLLSSSNNTLTNNTAYLNNYGISIGSSSNNNTLTNNTANSNNYGIYLHSSSNNNTLTNNTANFNSQNGIYLRSSSNNNLIFNIVCNNSNMDIYNTDNSNTGNNNTCGNTSGGYNDAGTTGCTYPCLFCKDDDGDGYGV
;
A
#
# COMPACT_ATOMS: atom_id res chain seq x y z
N ASN A 1 3.76 18.00 -2.81
CA ASN A 1 4.48 18.37 -1.57
C ASN A 1 5.62 17.40 -1.33
N THR A 2 6.67 17.86 -0.66
CA THR A 2 7.80 17.02 -0.23
C THR A 2 7.89 17.06 1.29
N ALA A 3 7.75 15.91 1.94
CA ALA A 3 7.71 15.77 3.40
C ALA A 3 8.69 14.67 3.84
N ASN A 4 9.97 15.00 3.83
CA ASN A 4 11.06 14.05 4.07
C ASN A 4 11.68 14.21 5.45
N SER A 5 12.27 13.13 5.98
CA SER A 5 13.10 13.15 7.20
C SER A 5 12.41 13.72 8.44
N ASN A 6 11.09 13.55 8.54
CA ASN A 6 10.35 13.98 9.72
C ASN A 6 10.54 12.98 10.88
N ARG A 7 10.56 13.51 12.10
CA ARG A 7 10.68 12.72 13.33
C ARG A 7 9.49 11.79 13.60
N LEU A 8 8.38 11.99 12.89
CA LEU A 8 7.17 11.19 12.97
C LEU A 8 6.70 10.80 11.57
N ASP A 9 5.65 11.46 11.07
CA ASP A 9 5.06 11.17 9.77
C ASP A 9 5.41 12.26 8.74
N GLY A 10 5.35 11.92 7.45
CA GLY A 10 5.51 12.86 6.36
C GLY A 10 4.24 13.68 6.10
N ILE A 11 3.24 13.05 5.48
CA ILE A 11 1.96 13.69 5.15
C ILE A 11 0.85 13.01 5.95
N TYR A 12 0.05 13.81 6.68
CA TYR A 12 -0.93 13.28 7.61
C TYR A 12 -2.31 13.92 7.43
N LEU A 13 -3.30 13.09 7.07
CA LEU A 13 -4.73 13.41 7.08
C LEU A 13 -5.36 12.81 8.34
N LEU A 14 -5.92 13.67 9.20
CA LEU A 14 -6.38 13.30 10.54
C LEU A 14 -7.79 13.85 10.83
N SER A 15 -8.53 13.14 11.68
CA SER A 15 -9.77 13.64 12.31
C SER A 15 -10.84 14.07 11.32
N SER A 16 -11.35 13.11 10.54
CA SER A 16 -12.37 13.34 9.52
C SER A 16 -11.93 14.28 8.39
N SER A 17 -10.63 14.27 8.07
CA SER A 17 -10.08 14.93 6.89
C SER A 17 -10.53 14.18 5.63
N ASN A 18 -11.80 14.35 5.27
CA ASN A 18 -12.44 13.64 4.18
C ASN A 18 -12.38 14.44 2.88
N ASN A 19 -12.51 13.77 1.74
CA ASN A 19 -12.61 14.39 0.41
C ASN A 19 -11.39 15.22 -0.02
N ASN A 20 -10.19 14.84 0.45
CA ASN A 20 -8.93 15.47 0.04
C ASN A 20 -8.30 14.75 -1.16
N THR A 21 -7.52 15.50 -1.92
CA THR A 21 -6.73 14.97 -3.04
C THR A 21 -5.25 15.19 -2.77
N LEU A 22 -4.48 14.11 -2.72
CA LEU A 22 -3.03 14.10 -2.62
C LEU A 22 -2.49 13.61 -3.96
N THR A 23 -1.93 14.51 -4.76
CA THR A 23 -1.32 14.19 -6.06
C THR A 23 0.15 14.58 -6.09
N ASN A 24 1.01 13.71 -6.62
CA ASN A 24 2.43 13.97 -6.83
C ASN A 24 3.14 14.45 -5.54
N ASN A 25 2.91 13.76 -4.43
CA ASN A 25 3.63 14.03 -3.18
C ASN A 25 4.73 13.00 -2.92
N THR A 26 5.77 13.45 -2.23
CA THR A 26 6.94 12.64 -1.87
C THR A 26 7.14 12.67 -0.36
N ALA A 27 7.18 11.49 0.27
CA ALA A 27 7.40 11.33 1.70
C ALA A 27 8.48 10.25 1.95
N ILE A 28 9.72 10.70 2.17
CA ILE A 28 10.90 9.83 2.22
C ILE A 28 11.59 9.92 3.58
N LEU A 29 12.12 8.80 4.09
CA LEU A 29 12.96 8.76 5.31
C LEU A 29 12.26 9.32 6.56
N ASN A 30 10.94 9.24 6.65
CA ASN A 30 10.21 9.59 7.87
C ASN A 30 10.28 8.42 8.86
N VAL A 31 10.51 8.74 10.13
CA VAL A 31 10.75 7.73 11.17
C VAL A 31 9.58 6.76 11.31
N ARG A 32 8.35 7.21 11.08
CA ARG A 32 7.13 6.39 11.26
C ARG A 32 6.38 6.14 9.97
N ILE A 33 5.61 7.09 9.46
CA ILE A 33 4.72 6.86 8.30
C ILE A 33 5.02 7.87 7.20
N GLY A 34 5.16 7.43 5.95
CA GLY A 34 5.28 8.34 4.81
C GLY A 34 4.01 9.15 4.60
N ILE A 35 2.91 8.45 4.30
CA ILE A 35 1.57 9.06 4.12
C ILE A 35 0.56 8.34 5.02
N TYR A 36 -0.13 9.07 5.88
CA TYR A 36 -1.07 8.51 6.84
C TYR A 36 -2.47 9.10 6.68
N LEU A 37 -3.46 8.22 6.50
CA LEU A 37 -4.88 8.54 6.63
C LEU A 37 -5.40 7.90 7.91
N LEU A 38 -5.74 8.73 8.91
CA LEU A 38 -6.32 8.27 10.17
C LEU A 38 -7.72 8.85 10.35
N SER A 39 -8.70 7.98 10.51
CA SER A 39 -10.12 8.36 10.62
C SER A 39 -10.54 9.34 9.52
N SER A 40 -10.11 9.07 8.28
CA SER A 40 -10.23 9.98 7.14
C SER A 40 -10.66 9.19 5.90
N SER A 41 -11.85 9.51 5.38
CA SER A 41 -12.56 8.76 4.35
C SER A 41 -12.73 9.55 3.05
N ASN A 42 -13.00 8.85 1.95
CA ASN A 42 -13.27 9.45 0.64
C ASN A 42 -12.11 10.31 0.09
N ASN A 43 -10.85 9.98 0.43
CA ASN A 43 -9.69 10.70 -0.10
C ASN A 43 -9.14 10.02 -1.36
N THR A 44 -8.51 10.81 -2.22
CA THR A 44 -7.86 10.35 -3.45
C THR A 44 -6.36 10.57 -3.37
N LEU A 45 -5.57 9.51 -3.49
CA LEU A 45 -4.11 9.53 -3.50
C LEU A 45 -3.65 9.06 -4.88
N THR A 46 -3.08 9.97 -5.68
CA THR A 46 -2.60 9.68 -7.04
C THR A 46 -1.12 9.99 -7.19
N ASN A 47 -0.34 9.06 -7.76
CA ASN A 47 1.08 9.28 -8.09
C ASN A 47 1.92 9.77 -6.90
N ASN A 48 1.69 9.28 -5.68
CA ASN A 48 2.52 9.64 -4.53
C ASN A 48 3.62 8.60 -4.31
N THR A 49 4.75 9.06 -3.78
CA THR A 49 5.92 8.23 -3.45
C THR A 49 6.16 8.25 -1.94
N ALA A 50 6.10 7.09 -1.30
CA ALA A 50 6.46 6.86 0.09
C ALA A 50 7.57 5.81 0.19
N TYR A 51 8.79 6.23 0.51
CA TYR A 51 9.98 5.38 0.40
C TYR A 51 10.89 5.49 1.63
N LEU A 52 11.49 4.38 2.06
CA LEU A 52 12.38 4.30 3.24
C LEU A 52 11.73 4.84 4.54
N ASN A 53 10.45 4.56 4.76
CA ASN A 53 9.75 4.83 6.02
C ASN A 53 9.51 3.50 6.77
N ASN A 54 9.07 3.55 8.04
CA ASN A 54 8.59 2.33 8.69
C ASN A 54 7.29 1.84 8.02
N TYR A 55 6.31 2.71 7.82
CA TYR A 55 5.14 2.43 6.97
C TYR A 55 5.15 3.38 5.78
N GLY A 56 5.04 2.87 4.56
CA GLY A 56 4.96 3.71 3.35
C GLY A 56 3.67 4.51 3.33
N ILE A 57 2.56 3.83 3.05
CA ILE A 57 1.21 4.41 3.09
C ILE A 57 0.37 3.62 4.10
N SER A 58 -0.16 4.31 5.10
CA SER A 58 -1.03 3.70 6.12
C SER A 58 -2.45 4.28 6.05
N ILE A 59 -3.45 3.43 6.15
CA ILE A 59 -4.88 3.77 6.17
C ILE A 59 -5.51 3.07 7.37
N GLY A 60 -5.89 3.87 8.38
CA GLY A 60 -6.23 3.37 9.71
C GLY A 60 -7.53 3.95 10.28
N SER A 61 -8.11 3.20 11.22
CA SER A 61 -9.24 3.59 12.08
C SER A 61 -10.45 4.09 11.30
N SER A 62 -11.14 3.17 10.64
CA SER A 62 -12.37 3.48 9.88
C SER A 62 -12.17 4.51 8.76
N SER A 63 -10.99 4.51 8.14
CA SER A 63 -10.70 5.30 6.95
C SER A 63 -11.21 4.57 5.72
N ASN A 64 -12.45 4.89 5.33
CA ASN A 64 -13.20 4.13 4.33
C ASN A 64 -13.25 4.84 2.98
N ASN A 65 -13.53 4.07 1.91
CA ASN A 65 -13.79 4.59 0.57
C ASN A 65 -12.66 5.47 0.01
N ASN A 66 -11.41 5.24 0.39
CA ASN A 66 -10.28 5.94 -0.19
C ASN A 66 -9.83 5.26 -1.49
N THR A 67 -9.33 6.06 -2.43
CA THR A 67 -8.82 5.58 -3.72
C THR A 67 -7.33 5.88 -3.82
N LEU A 68 -6.52 4.83 -3.98
CA LEU A 68 -5.08 4.90 -4.19
C LEU A 68 -4.78 4.45 -5.61
N THR A 69 -4.28 5.36 -6.45
CA THR A 69 -3.93 5.08 -7.84
C THR A 69 -2.48 5.44 -8.13
N ASN A 70 -1.73 4.51 -8.73
CA ASN A 70 -0.34 4.75 -9.18
C ASN A 70 0.61 5.21 -8.07
N ASN A 71 0.40 4.82 -6.81
CA ASN A 71 1.32 5.19 -5.73
C ASN A 71 2.47 4.17 -5.62
N THR A 72 3.62 4.66 -5.19
CA THR A 72 4.83 3.86 -4.97
C THR A 72 5.14 3.84 -3.48
N ALA A 73 5.16 2.65 -2.88
CA ALA A 73 5.39 2.40 -1.47
C ALA A 73 6.51 1.36 -1.26
N ASN A 74 7.67 1.61 -1.87
CA ASN A 74 8.80 0.67 -1.93
C ASN A 74 9.77 0.85 -0.76
N SER A 75 10.49 -0.22 -0.42
CA SER A 75 11.62 -0.21 0.54
C SER A 75 11.26 0.40 1.90
N ASN A 76 10.01 0.22 2.35
CA ASN A 76 9.58 0.52 3.72
C ASN A 76 9.64 -0.76 4.58
N ASN A 77 9.28 -0.67 5.87
CA ASN A 77 9.04 -1.91 6.62
C ASN A 77 7.72 -2.56 6.16
N TYR A 78 6.65 -1.78 6.12
CA TYR A 78 5.40 -2.14 5.46
C TYR A 78 5.13 -1.18 4.30
N GLY A 79 4.81 -1.70 3.11
CA GLY A 79 4.52 -0.87 1.95
C GLY A 79 3.21 -0.10 2.09
N ILE A 80 2.08 -0.78 1.85
CA ILE A 80 0.73 -0.24 2.02
C ILE A 80 0.02 -1.04 3.12
N TYR A 81 -0.43 -0.36 4.17
CA TYR A 81 -1.04 -0.99 5.34
C TYR A 81 -2.44 -0.44 5.60
N LEU A 82 -3.46 -1.29 5.46
CA LEU A 82 -4.85 -0.99 5.81
C LEU A 82 -5.18 -1.70 7.12
N HIS A 83 -5.73 -0.97 8.08
CA HIS A 83 -6.05 -1.57 9.37
C HIS A 83 -7.23 -0.93 10.10
N SER A 84 -7.71 -1.63 11.14
CA SER A 84 -8.69 -1.13 12.11
C SER A 84 -9.98 -0.65 11.43
N SER A 85 -10.65 -1.56 10.73
CA SER A 85 -11.93 -1.32 10.04
C SER A 85 -11.87 -0.29 8.91
N SER A 86 -10.70 -0.11 8.28
CA SER A 86 -10.54 0.70 7.07
C SER A 86 -11.03 -0.08 5.85
N ASN A 87 -12.30 0.06 5.53
CA ASN A 87 -13.05 -0.78 4.61
C ASN A 87 -13.36 -0.09 3.29
N ASN A 88 -13.70 -0.87 2.26
CA ASN A 88 -14.15 -0.37 0.97
C ASN A 88 -13.14 0.54 0.26
N ASN A 89 -11.83 0.37 0.50
CA ASN A 89 -10.80 1.12 -0.20
C ASN A 89 -10.42 0.43 -1.52
N THR A 90 -10.05 1.23 -2.52
CA THR A 90 -9.61 0.74 -3.84
C THR A 90 -8.15 1.09 -4.06
N LEU A 91 -7.34 0.08 -4.33
CA LEU A 91 -5.92 0.21 -4.65
C LEU A 91 -5.72 -0.24 -6.10
N THR A 92 -5.48 0.71 -7.00
CA THR A 92 -5.27 0.45 -8.42
C THR A 92 -3.86 0.81 -8.86
N ASN A 93 -3.17 -0.13 -9.50
CA ASN A 93 -1.86 0.10 -10.12
C ASN A 93 -0.80 0.68 -9.17
N ASN A 94 -0.82 0.29 -7.90
CA ASN A 94 0.20 0.71 -6.93
C ASN A 94 1.37 -0.28 -6.94
N THR A 95 2.55 0.22 -6.60
CA THR A 95 3.78 -0.58 -6.46
C THR A 95 4.20 -0.60 -4.99
N ALA A 96 4.41 -1.80 -4.42
CA ALA A 96 4.82 -1.98 -3.02
C ALA A 96 5.88 -3.09 -2.92
N ASN A 97 7.04 -2.84 -3.51
CA ASN A 97 8.13 -3.78 -3.64
C ASN A 97 9.20 -3.61 -2.56
N PHE A 98 9.99 -4.66 -2.34
CA PHE A 98 11.22 -4.61 -1.53
C PHE A 98 11.00 -4.13 -0.09
N ASN A 99 9.80 -4.30 0.47
CA ASN A 99 9.55 -3.94 1.87
C ASN A 99 10.10 -5.01 2.80
N SER A 100 10.68 -4.60 3.92
CA SER A 100 11.35 -5.53 4.86
C SER A 100 10.39 -6.42 5.64
N GLN A 101 9.08 -6.19 5.55
CA GLN A 101 8.02 -7.08 6.01
C GLN A 101 7.01 -7.34 4.89
N ASN A 102 5.82 -6.73 4.95
CA ASN A 102 4.75 -7.00 3.99
C ASN A 102 4.63 -5.89 2.94
N GLY A 103 4.37 -6.26 1.69
CA GLY A 103 4.11 -5.32 0.61
C GLY A 103 2.77 -4.60 0.80
N ILE A 104 1.67 -5.34 0.72
CA ILE A 104 0.33 -4.87 1.09
C ILE A 104 -0.20 -5.71 2.24
N TYR A 105 -0.63 -5.07 3.34
CA TYR A 105 -1.21 -5.75 4.49
C TYR A 105 -2.60 -5.19 4.81
N LEU A 106 -3.61 -6.06 4.74
CA LEU A 106 -5.02 -5.82 5.04
C LEU A 106 -5.38 -6.47 6.39
N ARG A 107 -5.19 -5.73 7.49
CA ARG A 107 -5.38 -6.23 8.86
C ARG A 107 -6.70 -5.80 9.47
N SER A 108 -7.63 -6.73 9.65
CA SER A 108 -8.97 -6.42 10.19
C SER A 108 -9.62 -5.26 9.42
N SER A 109 -9.53 -5.34 8.09
CA SER A 109 -10.04 -4.38 7.11
C SER A 109 -10.72 -5.18 6.01
N SER A 110 -11.96 -4.85 5.69
CA SER A 110 -12.87 -5.67 4.90
C SER A 110 -13.27 -4.96 3.60
N ASN A 111 -13.69 -5.74 2.60
CA ASN A 111 -14.20 -5.25 1.30
C ASN A 111 -13.25 -4.30 0.54
N ASN A 112 -11.93 -4.42 0.74
CA ASN A 112 -10.96 -3.66 -0.05
C ASN A 112 -10.67 -4.39 -1.36
N ASN A 113 -10.42 -3.62 -2.41
CA ASN A 113 -10.23 -4.14 -3.76
C ASN A 113 -8.86 -3.73 -4.31
N LEU A 114 -8.04 -4.71 -4.65
CA LEU A 114 -6.70 -4.53 -5.19
C LEU A 114 -6.72 -4.89 -6.68
N ILE A 115 -6.43 -3.94 -7.57
CA ILE A 115 -6.44 -4.17 -9.01
C ILE A 115 -5.11 -3.74 -9.63
N PHE A 116 -4.47 -4.58 -10.44
CA PHE A 116 -3.24 -4.25 -11.18
C PHE A 116 -2.05 -3.82 -10.31
N ASN A 117 -2.02 -4.16 -9.01
CA ASN A 117 -0.90 -3.79 -8.15
C ASN A 117 0.30 -4.71 -8.40
N ILE A 118 1.50 -4.16 -8.23
CA ILE A 118 2.77 -4.89 -8.30
C ILE A 118 3.36 -4.94 -6.90
N VAL A 119 3.46 -6.15 -6.35
CA VAL A 119 3.83 -6.37 -4.96
C VAL A 119 4.82 -7.53 -4.92
N CYS A 120 6.11 -7.22 -4.99
CA CYS A 120 7.16 -8.21 -5.19
C CYS A 120 8.37 -8.00 -4.28
N ASN A 121 9.09 -9.09 -4.03
CA ASN A 121 10.35 -9.09 -3.29
C ASN A 121 10.22 -8.53 -1.85
N ASN A 122 9.05 -8.70 -1.22
CA ASN A 122 8.88 -8.34 0.19
C ASN A 122 9.33 -9.49 1.09
N SER A 123 10.03 -9.18 2.19
CA SER A 123 10.73 -10.21 2.98
C SER A 123 9.80 -11.20 3.71
N ASN A 124 8.54 -10.83 3.96
CA ASN A 124 7.55 -11.70 4.59
C ASN A 124 6.48 -12.14 3.59
N MET A 125 5.44 -11.32 3.39
CA MET A 125 4.37 -11.59 2.43
C MET A 125 4.28 -10.45 1.44
N ASP A 126 4.05 -10.75 0.18
CA ASP A 126 3.68 -9.71 -0.77
C ASP A 126 2.29 -9.19 -0.42
N ILE A 127 1.29 -10.08 -0.33
CA ILE A 127 -0.06 -9.71 0.09
C ILE A 127 -0.49 -10.45 1.36
N TYR A 128 -0.48 -9.68 2.45
CA TYR A 128 -0.97 -9.91 3.80
C TYR A 128 -2.50 -9.82 3.95
N ASN A 129 -3.35 -10.82 3.74
CA ASN A 129 -4.79 -10.65 4.00
C ASN A 129 -5.22 -11.36 5.29
N THR A 130 -5.91 -10.70 6.22
CA THR A 130 -6.48 -11.37 7.41
C THR A 130 -8.00 -11.35 7.44
N ASP A 131 -8.65 -10.90 6.37
CA ASP A 131 -10.12 -10.82 6.26
C ASP A 131 -10.58 -11.41 4.91
N ASN A 132 -11.58 -12.28 4.96
CA ASN A 132 -11.99 -13.07 3.79
C ASN A 132 -12.80 -12.29 2.74
N SER A 133 -13.13 -11.01 2.99
CA SER A 133 -13.94 -10.19 2.09
C SER A 133 -13.13 -9.31 1.13
N ASN A 134 -11.81 -9.21 1.31
CA ASN A 134 -10.97 -8.46 0.39
C ASN A 134 -10.78 -9.24 -0.92
N THR A 135 -10.79 -8.50 -2.03
CA THR A 135 -10.72 -9.06 -3.37
C THR A 135 -9.55 -8.48 -4.15
N GLY A 136 -9.21 -9.13 -5.26
CA GLY A 136 -8.29 -8.56 -6.22
C GLY A 136 -8.49 -9.07 -7.64
N ASN A 137 -7.83 -8.41 -8.57
CA ASN A 137 -7.78 -8.83 -9.97
C ASN A 137 -6.51 -8.32 -10.65
N ASN A 138 -5.88 -9.17 -11.47
CA ASN A 138 -4.70 -8.82 -12.27
C ASN A 138 -3.51 -8.26 -11.47
N ASN A 139 -3.35 -8.65 -10.20
CA ASN A 139 -2.19 -8.26 -9.41
C ASN A 139 -0.98 -9.12 -9.76
N THR A 140 0.21 -8.58 -9.51
CA THR A 140 1.50 -9.29 -9.63
C THR A 140 2.09 -9.49 -8.24
N CYS A 141 2.23 -10.74 -7.80
CA CYS A 141 2.89 -11.06 -6.54
C CYS A 141 3.42 -12.50 -6.49
N GLY A 142 4.30 -12.80 -5.55
CA GLY A 142 4.84 -14.13 -5.32
C GLY A 142 4.19 -14.83 -4.12
N ASN A 143 4.16 -14.17 -2.97
CA ASN A 143 3.72 -14.77 -1.70
C ASN A 143 2.44 -14.11 -1.15
N THR A 144 1.35 -14.86 -1.06
CA THR A 144 0.08 -14.41 -0.45
C THR A 144 -0.30 -15.23 0.78
N SER A 145 -1.01 -14.62 1.74
CA SER A 145 -1.50 -15.30 2.95
C SER A 145 -2.92 -14.87 3.32
N GLY A 146 -3.53 -15.66 4.20
CA GLY A 146 -4.90 -15.56 4.69
C GLY A 146 -5.94 -15.52 3.58
N GLY A 147 -5.78 -16.45 2.63
CA GLY A 147 -6.78 -16.73 1.61
C GLY A 147 -6.91 -15.66 0.52
N TYR A 148 -5.96 -14.72 0.41
CA TYR A 148 -5.97 -13.75 -0.67
C TYR A 148 -5.77 -14.42 -2.03
N ASN A 149 -6.74 -14.18 -2.92
CA ASN A 149 -6.73 -14.64 -4.29
C ASN A 149 -7.27 -13.54 -5.20
N ASP A 150 -6.65 -13.37 -6.37
CA ASP A 150 -7.28 -12.66 -7.46
C ASP A 150 -8.47 -13.46 -8.00
N ALA A 151 -9.36 -12.76 -8.70
CA ALA A 151 -10.54 -13.36 -9.33
C ALA A 151 -10.14 -14.51 -10.28
N GLY A 152 -10.56 -15.73 -9.92
CA GLY A 152 -10.34 -16.92 -10.75
C GLY A 152 -8.96 -17.57 -10.60
N THR A 153 -8.14 -17.16 -9.63
CA THR A 153 -6.80 -17.70 -9.42
C THR A 153 -6.59 -18.19 -7.98
N THR A 154 -5.45 -18.83 -7.72
CA THR A 154 -4.91 -19.00 -6.35
C THR A 154 -3.71 -18.07 -6.20
N GLY A 155 -3.74 -17.16 -5.22
CA GLY A 155 -2.79 -16.06 -5.13
C GLY A 155 -3.03 -14.99 -6.20
N CYS A 156 -1.98 -14.31 -6.64
CA CYS A 156 -2.06 -13.30 -7.68
C CYS A 156 -2.18 -13.88 -9.10
N THR A 157 -2.71 -13.08 -10.02
CA THR A 157 -2.84 -13.43 -11.44
C THR A 157 -1.47 -13.60 -12.10
N TYR A 158 -0.53 -12.72 -11.78
CA TYR A 158 0.81 -12.75 -12.34
C TYR A 158 1.83 -13.07 -11.24
N PRO A 159 2.82 -13.95 -11.51
CA PRO A 159 3.92 -14.16 -10.60
C PRO A 159 4.91 -12.98 -10.66
N CYS A 160 5.63 -12.73 -9.58
CA CYS A 160 6.79 -11.85 -9.62
C CYS A 160 7.84 -12.41 -10.59
N LEU A 161 8.08 -11.70 -11.69
CA LEU A 161 9.26 -11.92 -12.51
C LEU A 161 10.47 -11.37 -11.75
N PHE A 162 11.65 -11.97 -11.92
CA PHE A 162 12.90 -11.50 -11.30
C PHE A 162 13.27 -10.11 -11.85
N CYS A 163 12.63 -9.10 -11.29
CA CYS A 163 12.99 -7.69 -11.38
C CYS A 163 14.23 -7.52 -10.50
N LYS A 164 15.41 -7.65 -11.10
CA LYS A 164 16.65 -7.25 -10.46
C LYS A 164 16.61 -5.72 -10.41
N ASP A 165 16.28 -5.18 -9.23
CA ASP A 165 16.32 -3.75 -8.93
C ASP A 165 17.80 -3.37 -8.73
N ASP A 166 18.52 -3.24 -9.85
CA ASP A 166 19.95 -2.97 -9.85
C ASP A 166 20.28 -1.52 -9.46
N ASP A 167 19.31 -0.61 -9.45
CA ASP A 167 19.49 0.82 -9.11
C ASP A 167 18.79 1.28 -7.82
N GLY A 168 17.99 0.42 -7.18
CA GLY A 168 17.37 0.64 -5.88
C GLY A 168 16.17 1.57 -5.89
N ASP A 169 15.58 1.83 -7.07
CA ASP A 169 14.40 2.68 -7.23
C ASP A 169 13.07 1.93 -7.01
N GLY A 170 13.16 0.60 -6.92
CA GLY A 170 12.06 -0.31 -6.64
C GLY A 170 11.21 -0.68 -7.86
N TYR A 171 11.70 -0.44 -9.07
CA TYR A 171 11.24 -1.06 -10.31
C TYR A 171 12.21 -2.17 -10.74
N GLY A 172 11.74 -3.11 -11.58
CA GLY A 172 12.62 -4.04 -12.28
C GLY A 172 12.98 -3.49 -13.64
N VAL A 173 14.27 -3.57 -13.98
CA VAL A 173 14.91 -3.22 -15.27
C VAL A 173 14.08 -2.44 -16.29
#